data_AF-A0A921LPF7-F1
#
_entry.id   AF-A0A921LPF7-F1
#
_cell.length_a   1.000
_cell.length_b   1.000
_cell.length_c   1.000
_cell.angle_alpha   90.00
_cell.angle_beta   90.00
_cell.angle_gamma   90.00
#
_symmetry.space_group_name_H-M   'P 1'
#
loop_
_entity.id
_entity.type
_entity.pdbx_description
1 polymer ?
#
loop_
_entity_poly.entity_id
_entity_poly.type
_entity_poly.pdbx_seq_one_letter_code
_entity_poly.pdbx_strand_id
1 'polypeptide(L)'
;MLQVRPRHVAIRLLLAAACGSAAIFAPATASAGTAETATDPSLRCEIVEAALEDMVPGALAKASQDVDASISRASGTAQALCSKDAAVARLLAVASSQAGITDGDRYQNAAIEAGSTFNGMGPCTAYVWWCFNAAGLSPCFMDGAATTYPHEVRDWYAARDAFEPKGSYTPQPGDIWLTDNPTGRPFPETSATHAGIVDHVSDDGQTIYCWEHVNGYVHLVAERADHETLIGYARPDFGC
;
A
#
# COMPACT_ATOMS: atom_id res chain seq x y z
N MET A 1 44.12 4.52 39.03
CA MET A 1 43.20 3.41 39.40
C MET A 1 42.45 3.01 38.14
N LEU A 2 42.70 1.78 37.66
CA LEU A 2 41.93 1.11 36.62
C LEU A 2 40.57 0.69 37.19
N GLN A 3 39.51 0.79 36.39
CA GLN A 3 38.50 -0.27 36.34
C GLN A 3 37.95 -0.40 34.93
N VAL A 4 38.03 -1.61 34.40
CA VAL A 4 37.62 -2.02 33.05
C VAL A 4 36.58 -3.14 33.22
N ARG A 5 35.61 -3.17 32.28
CA ARG A 5 34.74 -4.29 31.81
C ARG A 5 33.30 -4.35 32.38
N PRO A 6 32.32 -5.02 31.70
CA PRO A 6 32.34 -5.61 30.34
C PRO A 6 31.11 -5.28 29.44
N ARG A 7 31.34 -5.61 28.16
CA ARG A 7 30.44 -5.74 27.00
C ARG A 7 29.21 -6.64 27.25
N HIS A 8 28.08 -6.32 26.61
CA HIS A 8 27.12 -7.32 26.11
C HIS A 8 26.84 -7.05 24.63
N VAL A 9 27.30 -7.97 23.79
CA VAL A 9 27.07 -8.09 22.36
C VAL A 9 25.91 -9.06 22.20
N ALA A 10 24.80 -8.63 21.61
CA ALA A 10 23.70 -9.53 21.28
C ALA A 10 23.99 -10.23 19.95
N ILE A 11 24.13 -11.55 20.05
CA ILE A 11 24.35 -12.51 18.97
C ILE A 11 23.06 -12.64 18.17
N ARG A 12 23.07 -12.30 16.87
CA ARG A 12 22.07 -12.76 15.90
C ARG A 12 22.60 -14.03 15.24
N LEU A 13 21.92 -15.14 15.50
CA LEU A 13 22.19 -16.45 14.90
C LEU A 13 21.63 -16.46 13.47
N LEU A 14 22.51 -16.68 12.49
CA LEU A 14 22.15 -17.10 11.13
C LEU A 14 21.77 -18.59 11.15
N LEU A 15 20.66 -18.96 10.52
CA LEU A 15 20.50 -20.29 9.93
C LEU A 15 20.18 -20.10 8.44
N ALA A 16 21.20 -20.27 7.61
CA ALA A 16 21.10 -20.44 6.17
C ALA A 16 22.09 -21.54 5.76
N ALA A 17 21.57 -22.72 5.45
CA ALA A 17 22.17 -23.84 4.73
C ALA A 17 21.00 -24.80 4.48
N ALA A 18 20.78 -25.45 3.34
CA ALA A 18 21.61 -25.85 2.21
C ALA A 18 20.64 -25.97 1.00
N CYS A 19 20.98 -26.16 -0.28
CA CYS A 19 22.12 -26.58 -1.07
C CYS A 19 21.73 -26.09 -2.49
N GLY A 20 22.60 -25.58 -3.35
CA GLY A 20 23.70 -26.30 -3.95
C GLY A 20 23.84 -25.78 -5.39
N SER A 21 25.02 -25.23 -5.65
CA SER A 21 25.52 -24.61 -6.87
C SER A 21 25.33 -25.40 -8.16
N ALA A 22 25.07 -24.69 -9.27
CA ALA A 22 26.04 -24.49 -10.35
C ALA A 22 25.32 -24.03 -11.63
N ALA A 23 25.52 -22.76 -12.02
CA ALA A 23 25.26 -22.27 -13.37
C ALA A 23 26.60 -21.98 -14.03
N ILE A 24 26.97 -22.73 -15.07
CA ILE A 24 27.99 -22.32 -16.03
C ILE A 24 27.62 -22.79 -17.44
N PHE A 25 27.72 -21.86 -18.41
CA PHE A 25 27.76 -21.97 -19.87
C PHE A 25 26.47 -22.25 -20.68
N ALA A 26 26.04 -21.21 -21.42
CA ALA A 26 25.43 -21.33 -22.75
C ALA A 26 26.56 -21.46 -23.81
N PRO A 27 26.36 -21.96 -25.07
CA PRO A 27 25.43 -21.36 -26.03
C PRO A 27 24.76 -22.26 -27.11
N ALA A 28 23.66 -21.74 -27.66
CA ALA A 28 23.22 -21.69 -29.07
C ALA A 28 22.72 -22.94 -29.88
N THR A 29 21.52 -22.72 -30.45
CA THR A 29 20.99 -23.06 -31.81
C THR A 29 20.01 -24.23 -32.02
N ALA A 30 18.96 -23.87 -32.80
CA ALA A 30 17.98 -24.67 -33.58
C ALA A 30 16.89 -25.42 -32.79
N SER A 31 15.64 -25.63 -33.25
CA SER A 31 14.79 -25.17 -34.36
C SER A 31 13.47 -25.96 -34.24
N ALA A 32 12.34 -25.32 -34.56
CA ALA A 32 11.04 -25.90 -35.00
C ALA A 32 10.20 -26.76 -34.04
N GLY A 33 8.88 -26.50 -34.04
CA GLY A 33 7.86 -27.50 -33.65
C GLY A 33 6.65 -26.96 -32.88
N THR A 34 5.67 -26.46 -33.63
CA THR A 34 4.20 -26.55 -33.46
C THR A 34 3.54 -26.71 -32.07
N ALA A 35 2.58 -25.80 -31.89
CA ALA A 35 1.36 -25.74 -31.05
C ALA A 35 0.69 -27.01 -30.49
N GLU A 36 -0.18 -26.71 -29.50
CA GLU A 36 -1.17 -27.54 -28.77
C GLU A 36 -0.60 -28.29 -27.55
N THR A 37 -0.96 -27.90 -26.32
CA THR A 37 -2.27 -28.23 -25.75
C THR A 37 -2.56 -27.44 -24.48
N ALA A 38 -3.84 -27.16 -24.26
CA ALA A 38 -4.42 -26.48 -23.11
C ALA A 38 -3.96 -27.08 -21.77
N THR A 39 -3.56 -26.22 -20.83
CA THR A 39 -3.39 -26.59 -19.42
C THR A 39 -4.71 -26.34 -18.68
N ASP A 40 -5.42 -27.44 -18.48
CA ASP A 40 -6.56 -27.57 -17.57
C ASP A 40 -6.11 -27.30 -16.11
N PRO A 41 -6.79 -26.42 -15.35
CA PRO A 41 -6.47 -26.11 -13.96
C PRO A 41 -6.84 -27.22 -12.95
N SER A 42 -7.29 -28.40 -13.38
CA SER A 42 -7.68 -29.51 -12.51
C SER A 42 -6.53 -30.36 -11.92
N LEU A 43 -5.27 -30.11 -12.31
CA LEU A 43 -4.09 -30.88 -11.86
C LEU A 43 -3.27 -30.15 -10.77
N ARG A 44 -3.88 -29.88 -9.61
CA ARG A 44 -3.15 -29.61 -8.36
C ARG A 44 -3.95 -30.11 -7.15
N CYS A 45 -4.04 -31.42 -6.96
CA CYS A 45 -4.36 -31.95 -5.63
C CYS A 45 -3.90 -33.38 -5.31
N GLU A 46 -3.27 -34.11 -6.24
CA GLU A 46 -2.83 -35.49 -5.97
C GLU A 46 -1.31 -35.58 -6.04
N ILE A 47 -0.66 -35.51 -4.86
CA ILE A 47 0.51 -36.31 -4.42
C ILE A 47 0.75 -35.86 -2.97
N VAL A 48 -0.07 -36.34 -2.03
CA VAL A 48 0.33 -36.66 -0.65
C VAL A 48 -0.52 -37.84 -0.16
N GLU A 49 -0.52 -38.96 -0.87
CA GLU A 49 -1.06 -40.23 -0.33
C GLU A 49 -0.16 -41.40 -0.72
N ALA A 50 1.08 -41.38 -0.22
CA ALA A 50 1.93 -42.56 -0.22
C ALA A 50 2.92 -42.51 0.94
N ALA A 51 2.43 -42.43 2.19
CA ALA A 51 3.21 -42.74 3.40
C ALA A 51 2.32 -42.81 4.66
N LEU A 52 1.23 -43.59 4.66
CA LEU A 52 0.38 -43.73 5.86
C LEU A 52 -0.18 -45.17 6.00
N GLU A 53 0.69 -46.18 5.99
CA GLU A 53 0.29 -47.55 6.37
C GLU A 53 1.08 -48.18 7.53
N ASP A 54 1.91 -47.43 8.26
CA ASP A 54 2.59 -48.03 9.43
C ASP A 54 2.78 -47.09 10.63
N MET A 55 1.69 -46.47 11.11
CA MET A 55 1.71 -45.72 12.38
C MET A 55 0.47 -45.98 13.25
N VAL A 56 0.77 -46.54 14.43
CA VAL A 56 -0.05 -46.83 15.62
C VAL A 56 -1.33 -45.97 15.77
N PRO A 57 -2.52 -46.58 16.04
CA PRO A 57 -3.83 -45.88 16.13
C PRO A 57 -3.99 -44.79 17.20
N GLY A 58 -2.97 -44.54 18.03
CA GLY A 58 -2.98 -43.52 19.08
C GLY A 58 -2.32 -42.18 18.69
N ALA A 59 -1.54 -42.13 17.61
CA ALA A 59 -0.82 -40.92 17.20
C ALA A 59 -1.67 -39.97 16.35
N LEU A 60 -2.63 -40.51 15.58
CA LEU A 60 -3.54 -39.75 14.73
C LEU A 60 -4.56 -38.91 15.51
N ALA A 61 -5.07 -39.41 16.64
CA ALA A 61 -6.04 -38.68 17.45
C ALA A 61 -5.42 -37.44 18.13
N LYS A 62 -4.14 -37.52 18.52
CA LYS A 62 -3.42 -36.40 19.14
C LYS A 62 -2.98 -35.36 18.11
N ALA A 63 -2.52 -35.81 16.94
CA ALA A 63 -2.19 -34.93 15.82
C ALA A 63 -3.43 -34.19 15.28
N SER A 64 -4.60 -34.85 15.19
CA SER A 64 -5.84 -34.21 14.77
C SER A 64 -6.32 -33.13 15.73
N GLN A 65 -6.15 -33.33 17.05
CA GLN A 65 -6.52 -32.33 18.06
C GLN A 65 -5.52 -31.16 18.11
N ASP A 66 -4.23 -31.40 17.87
CA ASP A 66 -3.22 -30.34 17.81
C ASP A 66 -3.30 -29.54 16.50
N VAL A 67 -3.74 -30.17 15.39
CA VAL A 67 -4.06 -29.50 14.12
C VAL A 67 -5.35 -28.69 14.26
N ASP A 68 -6.40 -29.20 14.91
CA ASP A 68 -7.60 -28.42 15.19
C ASP A 68 -7.33 -27.26 16.16
N ALA A 69 -6.47 -27.44 17.18
CA ALA A 69 -6.09 -26.38 18.12
C ALA A 69 -5.15 -25.31 17.52
N SER A 70 -4.43 -25.64 16.44
CA SER A 70 -3.59 -24.70 15.69
C SER A 70 -4.35 -24.03 14.56
N ILE A 71 -5.33 -24.70 13.93
CA ILE A 71 -6.27 -24.08 12.99
C ILE A 71 -7.27 -23.20 13.74
N SER A 72 -7.74 -23.57 14.92
CA SER A 72 -8.60 -22.70 15.74
C SER A 72 -7.84 -21.53 16.38
N ARG A 73 -6.54 -21.69 16.70
CA ARG A 73 -5.67 -20.54 17.03
C ARG A 73 -5.35 -19.67 15.81
N ALA A 74 -5.17 -20.26 14.63
CA ALA A 74 -4.96 -19.53 13.37
C ALA A 74 -6.24 -18.81 12.90
N SER A 75 -7.41 -19.42 13.13
CA SER A 75 -8.74 -18.88 12.83
C SER A 75 -9.16 -17.79 13.84
N GLY A 76 -8.72 -17.91 15.10
CA GLY A 76 -8.78 -16.82 16.10
C GLY A 76 -7.81 -15.66 15.86
N THR A 77 -6.85 -15.82 14.94
CA THR A 77 -5.94 -14.76 14.46
C THR A 77 -6.22 -14.29 13.02
N ALA A 78 -7.17 -14.92 12.32
CA ALA A 78 -7.61 -14.51 10.98
C ALA A 78 -8.56 -13.30 10.99
N GLN A 79 -8.74 -12.69 12.16
CA GLN A 79 -9.22 -11.33 12.32
C GLN A 79 -8.18 -10.57 13.13
N ALA A 80 -6.93 -10.55 12.66
CA ALA A 80 -6.05 -9.44 12.96
C ALA A 80 -6.74 -8.20 12.39
N LEU A 81 -7.56 -7.55 13.22
CA LEU A 81 -7.98 -6.17 13.05
C LEU A 81 -6.75 -5.44 12.55
N CYS A 82 -6.78 -5.03 11.29
CA CYS A 82 -5.66 -4.38 10.63
C CYS A 82 -5.43 -3.07 11.37
N SER A 83 -4.58 -3.02 12.40
CA SER A 83 -4.40 -1.80 13.19
C SER A 83 -4.14 -0.61 12.26
N LYS A 84 -4.60 0.59 12.65
CA LYS A 84 -4.46 1.80 11.84
C LYS A 84 -3.04 1.96 11.32
N ASP A 85 -2.06 1.73 12.20
CA ASP A 85 -0.65 1.80 11.88
C ASP A 85 -0.24 0.80 10.77
N ALA A 86 -0.76 -0.42 10.79
CA ALA A 86 -0.49 -1.41 9.76
C ALA A 86 -1.15 -1.05 8.42
N ALA A 87 -2.34 -0.45 8.43
CA ALA A 87 -3.00 0.05 7.23
C ALA A 87 -2.20 1.21 6.62
N VAL A 88 -1.88 2.22 7.43
CA VAL A 88 -1.09 3.38 7.03
C VAL A 88 0.29 2.97 6.52
N ALA A 89 0.99 2.06 7.20
CA ALA A 89 2.29 1.57 6.75
C ALA A 89 2.22 0.91 5.37
N ARG A 90 1.15 0.17 5.05
CA ARG A 90 0.96 -0.40 3.70
C ARG A 90 0.72 0.70 2.66
N LEU A 91 -0.13 1.68 2.98
CA LEU A 91 -0.40 2.82 2.11
C LEU A 91 0.90 3.56 1.76
N LEU A 92 1.71 3.90 2.76
CA LEU A 92 2.97 4.62 2.58
C LEU A 92 4.04 3.79 1.87
N ALA A 93 4.09 2.48 2.11
CA ALA A 93 4.97 1.58 1.36
C ALA A 93 4.60 1.57 -0.14
N VAL A 94 3.30 1.54 -0.45
CA VAL A 94 2.83 1.65 -1.84
C VAL A 94 3.16 3.02 -2.42
N ALA A 95 2.85 4.11 -1.73
CA ALA A 95 3.11 5.48 -2.19
C ALA A 95 4.60 5.71 -2.51
N SER A 96 5.48 5.38 -1.56
CA SER A 96 6.93 5.52 -1.70
C SER A 96 7.54 4.62 -2.78
N SER A 97 7.00 3.42 -2.99
CA SER A 97 7.48 2.53 -4.07
C SER A 97 7.24 3.09 -5.48
N GLN A 98 6.42 4.14 -5.61
CA GLN A 98 6.19 4.83 -6.88
C GLN A 98 7.16 5.99 -7.14
N ALA A 99 8.06 6.31 -6.22
CA ALA A 99 8.99 7.43 -6.34
C ALA A 99 9.75 7.40 -7.68
N GLY A 100 9.75 8.55 -8.38
CA GLY A 100 10.42 8.73 -9.67
C GLY A 100 9.63 8.26 -10.89
N ILE A 101 8.45 7.65 -10.73
CA ILE A 101 7.62 7.29 -11.88
C ILE A 101 7.08 8.54 -12.54
N THR A 102 7.31 8.66 -13.85
CA THR A 102 6.88 9.80 -14.69
C THR A 102 5.62 9.53 -15.50
N ASP A 103 5.23 8.26 -15.62
CA ASP A 103 4.03 7.85 -16.35
C ASP A 103 2.79 8.11 -15.49
N GLY A 104 2.34 9.36 -15.48
CA GLY A 104 1.15 9.78 -14.76
C GLY A 104 -0.15 9.20 -15.31
N ASP A 105 -0.19 8.95 -16.62
CA ASP A 105 -1.40 8.50 -17.32
C ASP A 105 -1.83 7.10 -16.87
N ARG A 106 -0.89 6.24 -16.47
CA ARG A 106 -1.23 4.94 -15.89
C ARG A 106 -2.17 5.04 -14.67
N TYR A 107 -2.03 6.09 -13.85
CA TYR A 107 -2.89 6.28 -12.69
C TYR A 107 -4.28 6.74 -13.12
N GLN A 108 -4.34 7.67 -14.08
CA GLN A 108 -5.61 8.16 -14.63
C GLN A 108 -6.38 7.04 -15.32
N ASN A 109 -5.71 6.26 -16.17
CA ASN A 109 -6.30 5.14 -16.89
C ASN A 109 -6.85 4.08 -15.92
N ALA A 110 -6.09 3.72 -14.89
CA ALA A 110 -6.57 2.78 -13.87
C ALA A 110 -7.80 3.31 -13.12
N ALA A 111 -7.84 4.59 -12.77
CA ALA A 111 -9.01 5.20 -12.12
C ALA A 111 -10.23 5.24 -13.06
N ILE A 112 -10.02 5.51 -14.34
CA ILE A 112 -11.07 5.51 -15.37
C ILE A 112 -11.64 4.11 -15.58
N GLU A 113 -10.77 3.09 -15.66
CA GLU A 113 -11.18 1.69 -15.74
C GLU A 113 -12.01 1.26 -14.51
N ALA A 114 -11.75 1.86 -13.35
CA ALA A 114 -12.50 1.67 -12.12
C ALA A 114 -13.77 2.55 -12.00
N GLY A 115 -14.10 3.36 -13.01
CA GLY A 115 -15.35 4.13 -13.08
C GLY A 115 -15.23 5.64 -12.91
N SER A 116 -14.02 6.20 -12.83
CA SER A 116 -13.79 7.66 -12.85
C SER A 116 -13.86 8.24 -14.28
N THR A 117 -13.72 9.56 -14.40
CA THR A 117 -13.46 10.24 -15.68
C THR A 117 -12.04 10.83 -15.72
N PHE A 118 -11.59 11.27 -16.90
CA PHE A 118 -10.24 11.83 -17.09
C PHE A 118 -10.13 13.27 -16.55
N ASN A 119 -9.08 13.58 -15.78
CA ASN A 119 -8.85 14.91 -15.22
C ASN A 119 -7.70 15.65 -15.94
N GLY A 120 -8.03 16.80 -16.53
CA GLY A 120 -7.05 17.68 -17.20
C GLY A 120 -6.03 18.37 -16.29
N MET A 121 -6.20 18.36 -14.96
CA MET A 121 -5.23 18.96 -13.99
C MET A 121 -3.99 18.10 -13.78
N GLY A 122 -4.02 16.86 -14.26
CA GLY A 122 -2.97 15.88 -14.03
C GLY A 122 -3.38 14.80 -13.04
N PRO A 123 -2.48 13.84 -12.80
CA PRO A 123 -2.81 12.55 -12.21
C PRO A 123 -2.79 12.55 -10.68
N CYS A 124 -2.73 13.70 -10.01
CA CYS A 124 -2.46 13.78 -8.57
C CYS A 124 -3.45 12.96 -7.72
N THR A 125 -4.75 13.19 -7.87
CA THR A 125 -5.75 12.38 -7.15
C THR A 125 -5.84 10.96 -7.68
N ALA A 126 -5.64 10.75 -8.99
CA ALA A 126 -5.61 9.40 -9.55
C ALA A 126 -4.49 8.56 -8.92
N TYR A 127 -3.34 9.18 -8.65
CA TYR A 127 -2.23 8.58 -7.91
C TYR A 127 -2.63 8.26 -6.47
N VAL A 128 -3.26 9.19 -5.75
CA VAL A 128 -3.76 8.95 -4.39
C VAL A 128 -4.69 7.75 -4.37
N TRP A 129 -5.74 7.75 -5.20
CA TRP A 129 -6.68 6.61 -5.32
C TRP A 129 -5.94 5.30 -5.64
N TRP A 130 -5.01 5.33 -6.60
CA TRP A 130 -4.24 4.14 -6.99
C TRP A 130 -3.46 3.58 -5.81
N CYS A 131 -2.86 4.43 -4.97
CA CYS A 131 -2.14 3.98 -3.77
C CYS A 131 -3.05 3.29 -2.76
N PHE A 132 -4.26 3.82 -2.50
CA PHE A 132 -5.24 3.14 -1.66
C PHE A 132 -5.66 1.80 -2.26
N ASN A 133 -5.92 1.77 -3.56
CA ASN A 133 -6.33 0.54 -4.24
C ASN A 133 -5.24 -0.54 -4.23
N ALA A 134 -4.01 -0.18 -4.58
CA ALA A 134 -2.87 -1.11 -4.58
C ALA A 134 -2.47 -1.57 -3.18
N ALA A 135 -2.76 -0.79 -2.13
CA ALA A 135 -2.56 -1.19 -0.73
C ALA A 135 -3.66 -2.13 -0.19
N GLY A 136 -4.70 -2.42 -0.99
CA GLY A 136 -5.88 -3.16 -0.54
C GLY A 136 -6.75 -2.37 0.43
N LEU A 137 -6.73 -1.04 0.31
CA LEU A 137 -7.39 -0.06 1.20
C LEU A 137 -8.43 0.79 0.47
N SER A 138 -8.93 0.34 -0.69
CA SER A 138 -9.95 1.08 -1.46
C SER A 138 -11.14 1.51 -0.59
N PRO A 139 -11.71 0.67 0.32
CA PRO A 139 -12.81 1.10 1.19
C PRO A 139 -12.49 2.29 2.10
N CYS A 140 -11.22 2.50 2.46
CA CYS A 140 -10.79 3.63 3.29
C CYS A 140 -10.79 4.96 2.52
N PHE A 141 -10.76 4.90 1.18
CA PHE A 141 -10.78 6.07 0.30
C PHE A 141 -12.16 6.21 -0.32
N MET A 142 -12.95 7.17 0.17
CA MET A 142 -14.26 7.51 -0.38
C MET A 142 -15.21 6.30 -0.54
N ASP A 143 -15.23 5.39 0.42
CA ASP A 143 -15.97 4.11 0.38
C ASP A 143 -15.65 3.24 -0.87
N GLY A 144 -14.44 3.35 -1.42
CA GLY A 144 -14.00 2.63 -2.62
C GLY A 144 -14.24 3.36 -3.94
N ALA A 145 -14.82 4.56 -3.93
CA ALA A 145 -15.05 5.32 -5.15
C ALA A 145 -13.72 5.71 -5.84
N ALA A 146 -13.66 5.45 -7.15
CA ALA A 146 -12.57 5.95 -7.98
C ALA A 146 -12.82 7.41 -8.37
N THR A 147 -11.78 8.25 -8.25
CA THR A 147 -11.81 9.62 -8.73
C THR A 147 -10.42 10.04 -9.22
N THR A 148 -10.40 10.92 -10.21
CA THR A 148 -9.20 11.63 -10.67
C THR A 148 -9.19 13.09 -10.21
N TYR A 149 -10.21 13.55 -9.48
CA TYR A 149 -10.44 14.96 -9.16
C TYR A 149 -10.24 15.29 -7.67
N PRO A 150 -9.34 16.24 -7.33
CA PRO A 150 -9.11 16.66 -5.94
C PRO A 150 -10.34 17.24 -5.24
N HIS A 151 -11.19 17.99 -5.95
CA HIS A 151 -12.37 18.61 -5.36
C HIS A 151 -13.41 17.58 -4.94
N GLU A 152 -13.57 16.47 -5.68
CA GLU A 152 -14.46 15.38 -5.30
C GLU A 152 -14.01 14.75 -3.97
N VAL A 153 -12.71 14.58 -3.77
CA VAL A 153 -12.14 14.12 -2.49
C VAL A 153 -12.51 15.10 -1.39
N ARG A 154 -12.15 16.39 -1.56
CA ARG A 154 -12.41 17.40 -0.53
C ARG A 154 -13.89 17.45 -0.15
N ASP A 155 -14.79 17.48 -1.13
CA ASP A 155 -16.22 17.62 -0.90
C ASP A 155 -16.84 16.36 -0.28
N TRP A 156 -16.39 15.18 -0.69
CA TRP A 156 -16.86 13.91 -0.12
C TRP A 156 -16.54 13.79 1.36
N TYR A 157 -15.31 14.14 1.76
CA TYR A 157 -14.88 14.11 3.15
C TYR A 157 -15.48 15.24 3.97
N ALA A 158 -15.65 16.43 3.40
CA ALA A 158 -16.33 17.54 4.07
C ALA A 158 -17.80 17.22 4.36
N ALA A 159 -18.50 16.55 3.45
CA ALA A 159 -19.88 16.11 3.65
C ALA A 159 -20.05 15.05 4.77
N ARG A 160 -18.94 14.52 5.31
CA ARG A 160 -18.89 13.48 6.35
C ARG A 160 -18.15 13.93 7.61
N ASP A 161 -17.92 15.24 7.78
CA ASP A 161 -17.16 15.82 8.90
C ASP A 161 -15.75 15.20 9.05
N ALA A 162 -15.19 14.70 7.95
CA ALA A 162 -13.90 14.03 7.88
C ALA A 162 -12.86 14.85 7.09
N PHE A 163 -13.15 16.13 6.86
CA PHE A 163 -12.21 17.11 6.32
C PHE A 163 -11.86 18.15 7.40
N GLU A 164 -10.57 18.35 7.60
CA GLU A 164 -10.01 19.29 8.56
C GLU A 164 -9.44 20.52 7.83
N PRO A 165 -10.02 21.72 8.01
CA PRO A 165 -9.50 22.95 7.42
C PRO A 165 -8.05 23.24 7.85
N LYS A 166 -7.30 23.96 7.01
CA LYS A 166 -5.96 24.46 7.36
C LYS A 166 -5.98 25.14 8.74
N GLY A 167 -5.10 24.69 9.64
CA GLY A 167 -4.93 25.25 10.98
C GLY A 167 -5.88 24.70 12.04
N SER A 168 -6.87 23.84 11.72
CA SER A 168 -7.71 23.18 12.73
C SER A 168 -7.09 21.91 13.32
N TYR A 169 -6.06 21.37 12.66
CA TYR A 169 -5.61 20.00 12.85
C TYR A 169 -4.14 19.82 12.45
N THR A 170 -3.43 18.97 13.19
CA THR A 170 -2.09 18.48 12.80
C THR A 170 -2.27 17.18 12.02
N PRO A 171 -1.93 17.14 10.72
CA PRO A 171 -2.14 15.97 9.89
C PRO A 171 -1.35 14.76 10.40
N GLN A 172 -1.88 13.59 10.13
CA GLN A 172 -1.28 12.31 10.47
C GLN A 172 -0.84 11.58 9.20
N PRO A 173 0.17 10.69 9.31
CA PRO A 173 0.52 9.78 8.23
C PRO A 173 -0.72 9.06 7.67
N GLY A 174 -0.88 9.07 6.35
CA GLY A 174 -2.01 8.50 5.62
C GLY A 174 -3.19 9.44 5.37
N ASP A 175 -3.23 10.64 5.95
CA ASP A 175 -4.19 11.67 5.57
C ASP A 175 -3.95 12.13 4.13
N ILE A 176 -4.97 12.72 3.52
CA ILE A 176 -4.87 13.29 2.16
C ILE A 176 -4.67 14.80 2.29
N TRP A 177 -3.48 15.28 1.95
CA TRP A 177 -3.17 16.71 1.87
C TRP A 177 -3.78 17.30 0.60
N LEU A 178 -4.51 18.40 0.75
CA LEU A 178 -5.27 19.03 -0.31
C LEU A 178 -4.89 20.51 -0.44
N THR A 179 -4.67 20.96 -1.68
CA THR A 179 -4.43 22.37 -1.98
C THR A 179 -5.39 22.90 -3.02
N ASP A 180 -5.53 24.22 -3.04
CA ASP A 180 -6.27 24.98 -4.02
C ASP A 180 -5.39 26.08 -4.60
N ASN A 181 -5.08 25.95 -5.88
CA ASN A 181 -4.47 26.99 -6.70
C ASN A 181 -5.48 27.45 -7.74
N PRO A 182 -6.21 28.55 -7.50
CA PRO A 182 -7.28 29.01 -8.38
C PRO A 182 -6.80 29.37 -9.79
N THR A 183 -5.52 29.66 -9.98
CA THR A 183 -4.95 29.98 -11.30
C THR A 183 -4.80 28.76 -12.23
N GLY A 184 -4.82 27.55 -11.67
CA GLY A 184 -4.64 26.29 -12.42
C GLY A 184 -5.92 25.50 -12.66
N ARG A 185 -7.10 26.06 -12.34
CA ARG A 185 -8.37 25.36 -12.42
C ARG A 185 -8.85 25.21 -13.87
N PRO A 186 -9.18 23.99 -14.34
CA PRO A 186 -9.84 23.79 -15.63
C PRO A 186 -11.35 24.08 -15.56
N PHE A 187 -11.92 24.13 -14.34
CA PHE A 187 -13.32 24.43 -14.10
C PHE A 187 -13.48 25.53 -13.05
N PRO A 188 -14.40 26.48 -13.22
CA PRO A 188 -14.71 27.45 -12.19
C PRO A 188 -15.22 26.74 -10.92
N GLU A 189 -14.95 27.34 -9.75
CA GLU A 189 -15.56 26.95 -8.46
C GLU A 189 -15.15 25.58 -7.87
N THR A 190 -14.09 24.93 -8.35
CA THR A 190 -13.58 23.70 -7.69
C THR A 190 -13.11 23.96 -6.26
N SER A 191 -13.41 23.05 -5.34
CA SER A 191 -13.09 23.21 -3.91
C SER A 191 -11.66 22.78 -3.54
N ALA A 192 -10.94 22.16 -4.48
CA ALA A 192 -9.51 21.82 -4.42
C ALA A 192 -8.96 21.62 -5.85
N THR A 193 -7.64 21.72 -6.02
CA THR A 193 -6.95 21.55 -7.32
C THR A 193 -5.83 20.53 -7.29
N HIS A 194 -5.40 20.09 -6.11
CA HIS A 194 -4.32 19.13 -6.01
C HIS A 194 -4.42 18.28 -4.74
N ALA A 195 -3.82 17.09 -4.78
CA ALA A 195 -3.87 16.13 -3.69
C ALA A 195 -2.56 15.32 -3.58
N GLY A 196 -2.23 14.93 -2.35
CA GLY A 196 -1.14 14.01 -2.02
C GLY A 196 -1.44 13.25 -0.73
N ILE A 197 -0.60 12.26 -0.40
CA ILE A 197 -0.71 11.46 0.82
C ILE A 197 0.34 11.96 1.81
N VAL A 198 -0.09 12.32 3.02
CA VAL A 198 0.82 12.71 4.10
C VAL A 198 1.66 11.50 4.51
N ASP A 199 2.97 11.60 4.40
CA ASP A 199 3.95 10.61 4.85
C ASP A 199 4.30 10.82 6.33
N HIS A 200 4.69 12.04 6.67
CA HIS A 200 4.95 12.47 8.05
C HIS A 200 4.91 14.00 8.18
N VAL A 201 5.01 14.47 9.42
CA VAL A 201 5.13 15.89 9.77
C VAL A 201 6.42 16.07 10.55
N SER A 202 7.12 17.19 10.35
CA SER A 202 8.29 17.53 11.17
C SER A 202 7.93 17.64 12.65
N ASP A 203 8.92 17.43 13.53
CA ASP A 203 8.71 17.44 14.99
C ASP A 203 8.11 18.77 15.52
N ASP A 204 8.37 19.89 14.82
CA ASP A 204 7.84 21.22 15.15
C ASP A 204 6.43 21.49 14.57
N GLY A 205 5.88 20.53 13.81
CA GLY A 205 4.57 20.65 13.17
C GLY A 205 4.53 21.61 11.98
N GLN A 206 5.67 22.16 11.55
CA GLN A 206 5.70 23.26 10.58
C GLN A 206 5.88 22.81 9.12
N THR A 207 6.37 21.60 8.91
CA THR A 207 6.63 21.03 7.59
C THR A 207 5.88 19.72 7.45
N ILE A 208 5.13 19.58 6.37
CA ILE A 208 4.38 18.38 6.02
C ILE A 208 5.10 17.74 4.86
N TYR A 209 5.33 16.44 4.96
CA TYR A 209 5.94 15.66 3.90
C TYR A 209 4.85 14.84 3.22
N CYS A 210 4.65 15.05 1.91
CA CYS A 210 3.57 14.46 1.15
C CYS A 210 4.11 13.70 -0.06
N TRP A 211 3.62 12.47 -0.27
CA TRP A 211 3.76 11.79 -1.54
C TRP A 211 2.71 12.29 -2.52
N GLU A 212 3.15 12.78 -3.66
CA GLU A 212 2.27 13.33 -4.68
C GLU A 212 2.83 13.07 -6.08
N HIS A 213 1.95 13.13 -7.07
CA HIS A 213 2.36 13.21 -8.47
C HIS A 213 2.18 14.64 -8.97
N VAL A 214 3.28 15.34 -9.18
CA VAL A 214 3.30 16.73 -9.64
C VAL A 214 4.50 16.95 -10.55
N ASN A 215 4.44 17.95 -11.44
CA ASN A 215 5.53 18.28 -12.37
C ASN A 215 6.00 17.09 -13.23
N GLY A 216 5.11 16.14 -13.50
CA GLY A 216 5.37 14.98 -14.35
C GLY A 216 6.06 13.80 -13.67
N TYR A 217 6.16 13.75 -12.35
CA TYR A 217 6.67 12.57 -11.64
C TYR A 217 6.18 12.45 -10.20
N VAL A 218 6.28 11.25 -9.63
CA VAL A 218 6.02 11.02 -8.20
C VAL A 218 7.25 11.36 -7.36
N HIS A 219 7.08 12.15 -6.32
CA HIS A 219 8.12 12.41 -5.33
C HIS A 219 7.54 12.79 -3.96
N LEU A 220 8.41 12.82 -2.95
CA LEU A 220 8.09 13.36 -1.64
C LEU A 220 8.33 14.87 -1.65
N VAL A 221 7.27 15.65 -1.48
CA VAL A 221 7.34 17.11 -1.31
C VAL A 221 7.39 17.45 0.16
N ALA A 222 8.17 18.48 0.50
CA ALA A 222 8.14 19.13 1.80
C ALA A 222 7.43 20.47 1.64
N GLU A 223 6.29 20.63 2.31
CA GLU A 223 5.49 21.85 2.24
C GLU A 223 5.26 22.46 3.62
N ARG A 224 5.09 23.78 3.66
CA ARG A 224 4.84 24.51 4.90
C ARG A 224 3.40 24.29 5.37
N ALA A 225 3.20 24.07 6.67
CA ALA A 225 1.86 23.90 7.24
C ALA A 225 0.98 25.16 7.14
N ASP A 226 1.59 26.32 6.90
CA ASP A 226 0.95 27.60 6.63
C ASP A 226 0.99 28.00 5.15
N HIS A 227 1.33 27.08 4.23
CA HIS A 227 1.40 27.37 2.80
C HIS A 227 0.10 27.98 2.27
N GLU A 228 0.21 28.93 1.35
CA GLU A 228 -0.93 29.76 0.94
C GLU A 228 -2.02 28.95 0.25
N THR A 229 -1.63 27.97 -0.58
CA THR A 229 -2.55 27.11 -1.34
C THR A 229 -3.12 25.96 -0.50
N LEU A 230 -2.52 25.64 0.65
CA LEU A 230 -3.04 24.58 1.51
C LEU A 230 -4.43 24.97 2.03
N ILE A 231 -5.40 24.08 1.81
CA ILE A 231 -6.78 24.27 2.27
C ILE A 231 -7.15 23.36 3.44
N GLY A 232 -6.49 22.21 3.59
CA GLY A 232 -6.74 21.28 4.67
C GLY A 232 -6.39 19.83 4.33
N TYR A 233 -6.96 18.92 5.12
CA TYR A 233 -6.67 17.49 5.05
C TYR A 233 -7.94 16.67 5.08
N ALA A 234 -8.04 15.68 4.21
CA ALA A 234 -9.06 14.66 4.34
C ALA A 234 -8.54 13.51 5.22
N ARG A 235 -9.42 12.94 6.05
CA ARG A 235 -9.09 11.88 7.01
C ARG A 235 -9.76 10.56 6.62
N PRO A 236 -9.10 9.71 5.80
CA PRO A 236 -9.52 8.34 5.54
C PRO A 236 -9.79 7.57 6.83
N ASP A 237 -10.91 6.84 6.88
CA ASP A 237 -11.18 5.91 7.96
C ASP A 237 -10.52 4.57 7.65
N PHE A 238 -9.50 4.23 8.44
CA PHE A 238 -8.79 2.96 8.31
C PHE A 238 -9.50 1.79 9.01
N GLY A 239 -10.68 2.03 9.62
CA GLY A 239 -11.67 0.99 9.94
C GLY A 239 -11.19 -0.12 10.87
N CYS A 240 -10.38 0.23 11.87
CA CYS A 240 -9.68 -0.72 12.72
C CYS A 240 -9.74 -0.40 14.21
#